data_AF-A0A9D8ZE47-F1
#
_entry.id   AF-A0A9D8ZE47-F1
#
_cell.length_a   1.000
_cell.length_b   1.000
_cell.length_c   1.000
_cell.angle_alpha   90.00
_cell.angle_beta   90.00
_cell.angle_gamma   90.00
#
_symmetry.space_group_name_H-M   'P 1'
#
loop_
_entity.id
_entity.type
_entity.pdbx_description
1 polymer ?
#
loop_
_entity_poly.entity_id
_entity_poly.type
_entity_poly.pdbx_seq_one_letter_code
_entity_poly.pdbx_strand_id
1 'polypeptide(L)'
;MYIIKQLRRKNNISQSQLGEEIGVSLRTIQLYERKDANIPIKNLTKIAEYFGLTIAELYMHEVNDMGEAYTRRQPFTKHGSVFYPLEHGKYLVMAPLVLVEWHQKYIKSLKTGKFTNPFQGGFIIDFLTEEPHRIFEVSGDSMNDSSAASIPNKSYVLGLEVKKESLARNKETFWNESYILVCADRIICKRLTGYNKDKRALLCHNLNTSPEFQDFELPLDDVLQVFRIVKKQL
;
A
#
# COMPACT_ATOMS: atom_id res chain seq x y z
N MET A 1 -23.77 -17.77 16.78
CA MET A 1 -23.24 -16.68 15.96
C MET A 1 -23.44 -15.34 16.68
N TYR A 2 -22.38 -14.81 17.28
CA TYR A 2 -22.35 -13.53 17.98
C TYR A 2 -22.75 -12.34 17.10
N ILE A 3 -22.43 -12.38 15.80
CA ILE A 3 -22.74 -11.31 14.84
C ILE A 3 -24.25 -11.04 14.72
N ILE A 4 -25.10 -12.04 14.89
CA ILE A 4 -26.56 -11.88 14.85
C ILE A 4 -27.00 -10.88 15.92
N LYS A 5 -26.42 -11.00 17.12
CA LYS A 5 -26.69 -10.09 18.24
C LYS A 5 -26.24 -8.66 17.93
N GLN A 6 -25.12 -8.49 17.23
CA GLN A 6 -24.59 -7.17 16.86
C GLN A 6 -25.44 -6.50 15.80
N LEU A 7 -25.77 -7.21 14.71
CA LEU A 7 -26.65 -6.71 13.65
C LEU A 7 -28.00 -6.31 14.22
N ARG A 8 -28.55 -7.13 15.11
CA ARG A 8 -29.81 -6.85 15.81
C ARG A 8 -29.74 -5.56 16.64
N ARG A 9 -28.69 -5.37 17.42
CA ARG A 9 -28.48 -4.16 18.24
C ARG A 9 -28.26 -2.91 17.39
N LYS A 10 -27.49 -3.02 16.29
CA LYS A 10 -27.24 -1.93 15.35
C LYS A 10 -28.53 -1.45 14.65
N ASN A 11 -29.46 -2.37 14.39
CA ASN A 11 -30.77 -2.07 13.83
C ASN A 11 -31.82 -1.73 14.90
N ASN A 12 -31.45 -1.60 16.18
CA ASN A 12 -32.34 -1.27 17.30
C ASN A 12 -33.55 -2.20 17.48
N ILE A 13 -33.42 -3.49 17.15
CA ILE A 13 -34.51 -4.46 17.33
C ILE A 13 -34.25 -5.42 18.51
N SER A 14 -35.31 -5.93 19.12
CA SER A 14 -35.27 -6.92 20.20
C SER A 14 -35.15 -8.35 19.65
N GLN A 15 -34.75 -9.30 20.50
CA GLN A 15 -34.69 -10.72 20.11
C GLN A 15 -36.06 -11.27 19.72
N SER A 16 -37.13 -10.81 20.37
CA SER A 16 -38.50 -11.19 20.05
C SER A 16 -38.91 -10.71 18.66
N GLN A 17 -38.60 -9.44 18.33
CA GLN A 17 -38.87 -8.88 17.00
C GLN A 17 -38.11 -9.63 15.90
N LEU A 18 -36.82 -9.91 16.09
CA LEU A 18 -36.07 -10.70 15.11
C LEU A 18 -36.65 -12.11 14.95
N GLY A 19 -37.11 -12.73 16.05
CA GLY A 19 -37.78 -14.02 16.03
C GLY A 19 -39.06 -14.00 15.21
N GLU A 20 -39.89 -12.98 15.39
CA GLU A 20 -41.12 -12.77 14.63
C GLU A 20 -40.85 -12.63 13.12
N GLU A 21 -39.87 -11.79 12.75
CA GLU A 21 -39.49 -11.53 11.35
C GLU A 21 -39.00 -12.79 10.62
N ILE A 22 -38.17 -13.61 11.25
CA ILE A 22 -37.65 -14.84 10.61
C ILE A 22 -38.54 -16.07 10.88
N GLY A 23 -39.60 -15.92 11.68
CA GLY A 23 -40.56 -16.97 12.02
C GLY A 23 -40.02 -18.06 12.95
N VAL A 24 -39.31 -17.67 14.03
CA VAL A 24 -38.82 -18.57 15.09
C VAL A 24 -39.08 -18.00 16.49
N SER A 25 -39.02 -18.86 17.52
CA SER A 25 -39.24 -18.41 18.89
C SER A 25 -38.12 -17.51 19.43
N LEU A 26 -38.42 -16.67 20.43
CA LEU A 26 -37.42 -15.91 21.20
C LEU A 26 -36.27 -16.82 21.70
N ARG A 27 -36.61 -18.01 22.21
CA ARG A 27 -35.64 -18.99 22.71
C ARG A 27 -34.70 -19.49 21.61
N THR A 28 -35.21 -19.59 20.38
CA THR A 28 -34.42 -19.95 19.20
C THR A 28 -33.42 -18.86 18.84
N ILE A 29 -33.83 -17.58 18.87
CA ILE A 29 -32.90 -16.46 18.66
C ILE A 29 -31.82 -16.42 19.75
N GLN A 30 -32.20 -16.61 21.01
CA GLN A 30 -31.25 -16.68 22.12
C GLN A 30 -30.24 -17.82 21.95
N LEU A 31 -30.65 -18.95 21.38
CA LEU A 31 -29.75 -20.05 21.05
C LEU A 31 -28.81 -19.66 19.90
N TYR A 32 -29.34 -19.05 18.83
CA TYR A 32 -28.57 -18.63 17.66
C TYR A 32 -27.52 -17.56 17.96
N GLU A 33 -27.79 -16.66 18.91
CA GLU A 33 -26.85 -15.62 19.33
C GLU A 33 -25.69 -16.14 20.21
N ARG A 34 -25.68 -17.42 20.62
CA ARG A 34 -24.57 -18.01 21.38
C ARG A 34 -23.35 -18.28 20.49
N LYS A 35 -22.15 -18.26 21.06
CA LYS A 35 -20.95 -18.72 20.34
C LYS A 35 -21.13 -20.18 19.91
N ASP A 36 -20.63 -20.51 18.72
CA ASP A 36 -20.67 -21.86 18.12
C ASP A 36 -22.06 -22.49 17.96
N ALA A 37 -23.11 -21.65 17.94
CA ALA A 37 -24.47 -22.13 17.70
C ALA A 37 -24.57 -22.80 16.33
N ASN A 38 -25.05 -24.05 16.31
CA ASN A 38 -25.39 -24.74 15.08
C ASN A 38 -26.77 -24.25 14.57
N ILE A 39 -26.76 -23.44 13.52
CA ILE A 39 -27.97 -22.82 12.95
C ILE A 39 -28.33 -23.58 11.67
N PRO A 40 -29.56 -24.12 11.54
CA PRO A 40 -30.01 -24.74 10.30
C PRO A 40 -29.92 -23.77 9.12
N ILE A 41 -29.43 -24.23 7.97
CA ILE A 41 -29.18 -23.38 6.78
C ILE A 41 -30.41 -22.56 6.40
N LYS A 42 -31.61 -23.14 6.47
CA LYS A 42 -32.89 -22.47 6.20
C LYS A 42 -33.09 -21.20 7.05
N ASN A 43 -32.74 -21.27 8.33
CA ASN A 43 -32.90 -20.13 9.24
C ASN A 43 -31.74 -19.15 9.09
N LEU A 44 -30.55 -19.64 8.75
CA LEU A 44 -29.40 -18.80 8.45
C LEU A 44 -29.66 -17.94 7.18
N THR A 45 -30.28 -18.52 6.15
CA THR A 45 -30.71 -17.80 4.94
C THR A 45 -31.66 -16.66 5.28
N LYS A 46 -32.71 -16.93 6.07
CA LYS A 46 -33.67 -15.90 6.49
C LYS A 46 -33.03 -14.77 7.29
N ILE A 47 -32.08 -15.10 8.16
CA ILE A 47 -31.33 -14.10 8.93
C ILE A 47 -30.48 -13.24 8.00
N ALA A 48 -29.84 -13.87 7.00
CA ALA A 48 -29.03 -13.17 6.01
C ALA A 48 -29.89 -12.20 5.18
N GLU A 49 -31.01 -12.69 4.64
CA GLU A 49 -31.99 -11.90 3.89
C GLU A 49 -32.52 -10.72 4.70
N TYR A 50 -32.90 -10.95 5.97
CA TYR A 50 -33.39 -9.89 6.86
C TYR A 50 -32.38 -8.75 7.05
N PHE A 51 -31.10 -9.07 7.16
CA PHE A 51 -30.04 -8.07 7.32
C PHE A 51 -29.45 -7.57 5.99
N GLY A 52 -29.96 -8.02 4.84
CA GLY A 52 -29.44 -7.67 3.52
C GLY A 52 -28.03 -8.21 3.26
N LEU A 53 -27.69 -9.36 3.84
CA LEU A 53 -26.40 -10.02 3.72
C LEU A 53 -26.55 -11.40 3.07
N THR A 54 -25.45 -11.91 2.55
CA THR A 54 -25.28 -13.32 2.20
C THR A 54 -24.86 -14.12 3.44
N ILE A 55 -25.06 -15.45 3.39
CA ILE A 55 -24.58 -16.34 4.45
C ILE A 55 -23.05 -16.27 4.59
N ALA A 56 -22.32 -16.11 3.48
CA ALA A 56 -20.88 -15.94 3.49
C ALA A 56 -20.46 -14.67 4.25
N GLU A 57 -21.14 -13.54 4.02
CA GLU A 57 -20.88 -12.29 4.74
C GLU A 57 -21.18 -12.42 6.24
N LEU A 58 -22.26 -13.11 6.61
CA LEU A 58 -22.55 -13.41 8.00
C LEU A 58 -21.40 -14.16 8.70
N TYR A 59 -20.81 -15.17 8.04
CA TYR A 59 -19.65 -15.89 8.58
C TYR A 59 -18.38 -15.04 8.57
N MET A 60 -18.13 -14.25 7.52
CA MET A 60 -16.99 -13.32 7.48
C MET A 60 -17.04 -12.34 8.65
N HIS A 61 -18.22 -11.80 8.95
CA HIS A 61 -18.42 -10.91 10.08
C HIS A 61 -18.25 -11.62 11.44
N GLU A 62 -18.71 -12.87 11.59
CA GLU A 62 -18.50 -13.68 12.81
C GLU A 62 -17.00 -13.91 13.07
N VAL A 63 -16.24 -14.27 12.03
CA VAL A 63 -14.78 -14.47 12.11
C VAL A 63 -14.06 -13.14 12.40
N ASN A 64 -14.58 -12.02 11.88
CA ASN A 64 -14.01 -10.70 12.11
C ASN A 64 -14.25 -10.18 13.54
N ASP A 65 -15.36 -10.53 14.19
CA ASP A 65 -15.70 -10.12 15.55
C ASP A 65 -15.16 -11.08 16.65
N MET A 66 -14.90 -12.35 16.33
CA MET A 66 -14.27 -13.30 17.26
C MET A 66 -12.76 -13.07 17.44
N GLY A 67 -12.12 -12.37 16.49
CA GLY A 67 -10.72 -11.93 16.58
C GLY A 67 -10.61 -10.56 17.23
N GLU A 68 -10.76 -10.52 18.56
CA GLU A 68 -10.41 -9.44 19.49
C GLU A 68 -10.84 -8.00 19.17
N ALA A 69 -11.40 -7.36 20.18
CA ALA A 69 -11.54 -5.91 20.27
C ALA A 69 -10.16 -5.23 20.41
N TYR A 70 -9.37 -5.24 19.34
CA TYR A 70 -8.35 -4.23 19.06
C TYR A 70 -8.76 -3.62 17.74
N THR A 71 -9.07 -2.32 17.75
CA THR A 71 -9.32 -1.49 16.56
C THR A 71 -8.59 -2.01 15.32
N ARG A 72 -9.25 -2.85 14.51
CA ARG A 72 -8.82 -3.11 13.14
C ARG A 72 -9.01 -1.77 12.45
N ARG A 73 -7.92 -1.01 12.37
CA ARG A 73 -7.91 0.26 11.64
C ARG A 73 -8.52 -0.06 10.27
N GLN A 74 -9.56 0.68 9.88
CA GLN A 74 -10.18 0.45 8.58
C GLN A 74 -9.17 0.79 7.48
N PRO A 75 -9.27 0.16 6.29
CA PRO A 75 -8.49 0.59 5.16
C PRO A 75 -8.70 2.08 4.90
N PHE A 76 -7.62 2.80 4.64
CA PHE A 76 -7.67 4.23 4.38
C PHE A 76 -6.89 4.58 3.13
N THR A 77 -7.31 5.66 2.45
CA THR A 77 -6.66 6.12 1.22
C THR A 77 -5.88 7.40 1.50
N LYS A 78 -4.67 7.49 0.96
CA LYS A 78 -3.81 8.65 1.06
C LYS A 78 -2.93 8.78 -0.18
N HIS A 79 -2.92 9.96 -0.80
CA HIS A 79 -2.11 10.25 -1.99
C HIS A 79 -2.26 9.23 -3.15
N GLY A 80 -3.46 8.66 -3.31
CA GLY A 80 -3.74 7.64 -4.33
C GLY A 80 -3.30 6.22 -3.98
N SER A 81 -2.79 6.00 -2.76
CA SER A 81 -2.46 4.69 -2.21
C SER A 81 -3.51 4.26 -1.19
N VAL A 82 -3.84 2.97 -1.16
CA VAL A 82 -4.75 2.37 -0.17
C VAL A 82 -3.94 1.55 0.83
N PHE A 83 -4.16 1.81 2.12
CA PHE A 83 -3.45 1.16 3.22
C PHE A 83 -4.41 0.21 3.92
N TYR A 84 -4.11 -1.07 3.92
CA TYR A 84 -4.85 -2.12 4.60
C TYR A 84 -4.09 -2.50 5.88
N PRO A 85 -4.62 -2.17 7.07
CA PRO A 85 -3.96 -2.49 8.32
C PRO A 85 -3.92 -4.00 8.55
N LEU A 86 -2.76 -4.50 8.93
CA LEU A 86 -2.48 -5.90 9.25
C LEU A 86 -2.14 -6.02 10.74
N GLU A 87 -1.92 -7.25 11.21
CA GLU A 87 -1.48 -7.51 12.58
C GLU A 87 -0.07 -6.95 12.85
N HIS A 88 0.23 -6.74 14.13
CA HIS A 88 1.55 -6.27 14.62
C HIS A 88 2.04 -4.96 14.00
N GLY A 89 1.13 -4.02 13.72
CA GLY A 89 1.49 -2.69 13.23
C GLY A 89 1.93 -2.64 11.77
N LYS A 90 1.72 -3.73 11.01
CA LYS A 90 2.01 -3.79 9.58
C LYS A 90 0.85 -3.27 8.75
N TYR A 91 1.14 -2.89 7.51
CA TYR A 91 0.17 -2.43 6.52
C TYR A 91 0.50 -3.05 5.17
N LEU A 92 -0.51 -3.55 4.45
CA LEU A 92 -0.41 -3.74 3.01
C LEU A 92 -0.75 -2.41 2.32
N VAL A 93 0.21 -1.84 1.60
CA VAL A 93 0.04 -0.61 0.84
C VAL A 93 -0.11 -0.96 -0.63
N MET A 94 -1.28 -0.66 -1.17
CA MET A 94 -1.57 -0.68 -2.60
C MET A 94 -1.27 0.71 -3.17
N ALA A 95 -0.11 0.87 -3.80
CA ALA A 95 0.36 2.15 -4.35
C ALA A 95 0.36 2.16 -5.88
N PRO A 96 0.24 3.33 -6.54
CA PRO A 96 0.36 3.44 -7.98
C PRO A 96 1.68 2.85 -8.49
N LEU A 97 1.61 1.98 -9.49
CA LEU A 97 2.76 1.28 -10.08
C LEU A 97 3.11 1.88 -11.45
N VAL A 98 4.36 2.26 -11.66
CA VAL A 98 4.85 2.70 -12.97
C VAL A 98 5.75 1.60 -13.55
N LEU A 99 5.24 0.91 -14.56
CA LEU A 99 5.98 -0.09 -15.32
C LEU A 99 6.98 0.58 -16.28
N VAL A 100 8.03 -0.14 -16.66
CA VAL A 100 9.11 0.38 -17.51
C VAL A 100 8.56 0.91 -18.84
N GLU A 101 7.64 0.19 -19.47
CA GLU A 101 7.00 0.59 -20.73
C GLU A 101 6.08 1.82 -20.59
N TRP A 102 5.76 2.21 -19.35
CA TRP A 102 4.98 3.42 -19.03
C TRP A 102 5.82 4.61 -18.56
N HIS A 103 7.14 4.47 -18.39
CA HIS A 103 8.02 5.55 -17.90
C HIS A 103 7.88 6.85 -18.71
N GLN A 104 7.90 6.76 -20.04
CA GLN A 104 7.78 7.95 -20.91
C GLN A 104 6.41 8.62 -20.80
N LYS A 105 5.34 7.83 -20.66
CA LYS A 105 3.98 8.36 -20.47
C LYS A 105 3.84 9.02 -19.11
N TYR A 106 4.43 8.42 -18.07
CA TYR A 106 4.51 8.99 -16.74
C TYR A 106 5.21 10.35 -16.74
N ILE A 107 6.41 10.47 -17.30
CA ILE A 107 7.16 11.74 -17.38
C ILE A 107 6.34 12.82 -18.12
N LYS A 108 5.74 12.48 -19.28
CA LYS A 108 4.88 13.41 -20.04
C LYS A 108 3.66 13.87 -19.23
N SER A 109 3.12 13.00 -18.41
CA SER A 109 1.95 13.31 -17.59
C SER A 109 2.23 14.32 -16.49
N LEU A 110 3.46 14.37 -15.96
CA LEU A 110 3.87 15.37 -14.97
C LEU A 110 3.86 16.80 -15.56
N LYS A 111 4.12 16.94 -16.87
CA LYS A 111 4.06 18.24 -17.56
C LYS A 111 2.64 18.70 -17.86
N THR A 112 1.73 17.75 -18.10
CA THR A 112 0.36 18.03 -18.55
C THR A 112 -0.69 17.99 -17.43
N GLY A 113 -0.31 17.51 -16.25
CA GLY A 113 -1.20 17.37 -15.09
C GLY A 113 -2.29 16.30 -15.24
N LYS A 114 -2.27 15.53 -16.34
CA LYS A 114 -3.27 14.49 -16.64
C LYS A 114 -2.58 13.13 -16.70
N PHE A 115 -2.56 12.43 -15.56
CA PHE A 115 -2.10 11.05 -15.50
C PHE A 115 -3.19 10.13 -14.95
N THR A 116 -3.60 9.16 -15.74
CA THR A 116 -4.36 8.00 -15.26
C THR A 116 -3.41 6.82 -15.22
N ASN A 117 -2.93 6.46 -14.02
CA ASN A 117 -2.18 5.23 -13.83
C ASN A 117 -3.17 4.07 -13.65
N PRO A 118 -3.25 3.10 -14.59
CA PRO A 118 -4.15 1.97 -14.42
C PRO A 118 -3.59 0.93 -13.45
N PHE A 119 -2.30 0.99 -13.10
CA PHE A 119 -1.65 -0.06 -12.32
C PHE A 119 -1.47 0.31 -10.86
N GLN A 120 -1.70 -0.69 -10.01
CA GLN A 120 -1.37 -0.66 -8.60
C GLN A 120 -0.53 -1.89 -8.26
N GLY A 121 0.38 -1.75 -7.31
CA GLY A 121 1.17 -2.85 -6.75
C GLY A 121 1.10 -2.84 -5.23
N GLY A 122 1.42 -3.98 -4.60
CA GLY A 122 1.28 -4.19 -3.16
C GLY A 122 2.61 -4.41 -2.43
N PHE A 123 2.87 -3.63 -1.38
CA PHE A 123 3.99 -3.84 -0.46
C PHE A 123 3.51 -3.94 0.97
N ILE A 124 4.08 -4.86 1.75
CA ILE A 124 3.88 -4.87 3.21
C ILE A 124 4.91 -3.94 3.84
N ILE A 125 4.49 -2.97 4.65
CA ILE A 125 5.36 -2.07 5.43
C ILE A 125 4.98 -2.13 6.91
N ASP A 126 5.88 -1.73 7.79
CA ASP A 126 5.72 -1.68 9.25
C ASP A 126 5.78 -0.24 9.80
N PHE A 127 5.66 0.74 8.92
CA PHE A 127 5.61 2.16 9.25
C PHE A 127 4.49 2.86 8.47
N LEU A 128 4.07 4.04 8.92
CA LEU A 128 3.21 4.94 8.18
C LEU A 128 3.91 6.30 8.04
N THR A 129 3.75 6.91 6.88
CA THR A 129 4.37 8.19 6.55
C THR A 129 3.37 9.13 5.90
N GLU A 130 3.70 10.42 5.89
CA GLU A 130 2.88 11.44 5.23
C GLU A 130 3.15 11.51 3.74
N GLU A 131 4.34 11.07 3.33
CA GLU A 131 4.85 11.17 1.97
C GLU A 131 4.07 10.27 0.98
N PRO A 132 3.79 10.77 -0.24
CA PRO A 132 3.24 9.97 -1.31
C PRO A 132 4.09 8.73 -1.60
N HIS A 133 3.42 7.59 -1.75
CA HIS A 133 4.06 6.32 -2.12
C HIS A 133 3.91 6.08 -3.62
N ARG A 134 4.94 5.52 -4.24
CA ARG A 134 4.89 5.09 -5.64
C ARG A 134 5.75 3.85 -5.84
N ILE A 135 5.28 2.95 -6.68
CA ILE A 135 6.05 1.77 -7.06
C ILE A 135 6.60 2.00 -8.46
N PHE A 136 7.87 1.66 -8.66
CA PHE A 136 8.50 1.67 -9.98
C PHE A 136 9.07 0.29 -10.28
N GLU A 137 8.87 -0.16 -11.52
CA GLU A 137 9.66 -1.25 -12.08
C GLU A 137 11.02 -0.70 -12.51
N VAL A 138 12.10 -1.35 -12.07
CA VAL A 138 13.48 -0.91 -12.33
C VAL A 138 13.94 -1.44 -13.68
N SER A 139 14.59 -0.58 -14.46
CA SER A 139 15.19 -0.92 -15.75
C SER A 139 16.72 -0.88 -15.67
N GLY A 140 17.35 -1.97 -16.10
CA GLY A 140 18.81 -2.13 -16.20
C GLY A 140 19.48 -2.54 -14.88
N ASP A 141 20.75 -2.95 -14.99
CA ASP A 141 21.50 -3.60 -13.91
C ASP A 141 22.50 -2.70 -13.20
N SER A 142 22.41 -1.39 -13.39
CA SER A 142 23.32 -0.42 -12.75
C SER A 142 23.33 -0.45 -11.21
N MET A 143 22.28 -1.00 -10.60
CA MET A 143 22.17 -1.17 -9.16
C MET A 143 22.30 -2.63 -8.72
N ASN A 144 22.73 -3.52 -9.62
CA ASN A 144 22.86 -4.95 -9.39
C ASN A 144 24.32 -5.34 -9.13
N ASP A 145 24.72 -5.39 -7.87
CA ASP A 145 26.06 -5.82 -7.44
C ASP A 145 26.05 -7.22 -6.81
N SER A 146 24.97 -7.98 -6.99
CA SER A 146 24.70 -9.27 -6.32
C SER A 146 24.66 -9.23 -4.78
N SER A 147 24.72 -8.04 -4.15
CA SER A 147 24.67 -7.91 -2.69
C SER A 147 23.23 -7.97 -2.17
N ALA A 148 23.07 -8.03 -0.85
CA ALA A 148 21.77 -7.88 -0.20
C ALA A 148 21.12 -6.51 -0.48
N ALA A 149 21.91 -5.48 -0.81
CA ALA A 149 21.42 -4.14 -1.16
C ALA A 149 21.03 -4.01 -2.64
N SER A 150 21.46 -4.95 -3.50
CA SER A 150 21.26 -4.92 -4.96
C SER A 150 19.82 -4.64 -5.38
N ILE A 151 19.63 -3.86 -6.43
CA ILE A 151 18.33 -3.66 -7.07
C ILE A 151 18.46 -4.12 -8.53
N PRO A 152 18.26 -5.42 -8.80
CA PRO A 152 18.32 -6.00 -10.14
C PRO A 152 17.34 -5.37 -11.12
N ASN A 153 17.65 -5.51 -12.41
CA ASN A 153 16.68 -5.26 -13.47
C ASN A 153 15.36 -6.02 -13.21
N LYS A 154 14.21 -5.41 -13.57
CA LYS A 154 12.85 -5.93 -13.33
C LYS A 154 12.38 -6.00 -11.88
N SER A 155 13.20 -5.55 -10.92
CA SER A 155 12.74 -5.40 -9.54
C SER A 155 11.64 -4.34 -9.45
N TYR A 156 10.69 -4.54 -8.53
CA TYR A 156 9.74 -3.52 -8.13
C TYR A 156 10.23 -2.84 -6.87
N VAL A 157 10.24 -1.52 -6.84
CA VAL A 157 10.68 -0.75 -5.66
C VAL A 157 9.58 0.18 -5.17
N LEU A 158 9.34 0.18 -3.86
CA LEU A 158 8.48 1.14 -3.19
C LEU A 158 9.29 2.38 -2.82
N GLY A 159 8.91 3.50 -3.40
CA GLY A 159 9.51 4.81 -3.15
C GLY A 159 8.60 5.74 -2.37
N LEU A 160 9.18 6.47 -1.42
CA LEU A 160 8.54 7.61 -0.72
C LEU A 160 8.99 8.91 -1.37
N GLU A 161 8.04 9.75 -1.80
CA GLU A 161 8.36 11.03 -2.44
C GLU A 161 9.10 11.97 -1.48
N VAL A 162 10.22 12.52 -1.95
CA VAL A 162 11.02 13.50 -1.22
C VAL A 162 11.06 14.78 -2.05
N LYS A 163 10.83 15.93 -1.40
CA LYS A 163 11.03 17.23 -2.04
C LYS A 163 12.49 17.36 -2.46
N LYS A 164 12.76 17.55 -3.76
CA LYS A 164 14.13 17.59 -4.29
C LYS A 164 14.98 18.71 -3.66
N GLU A 165 14.33 19.80 -3.26
CA GLU A 165 14.97 20.93 -2.56
C GLU A 165 15.50 20.54 -1.17
N SER A 166 14.97 19.46 -0.57
CA SER A 166 15.47 18.94 0.71
C SER A 166 16.84 18.28 0.57
N LEU A 167 17.16 17.73 -0.61
CA LEU A 167 18.48 17.13 -0.89
C LEU A 167 19.58 18.20 -0.94
N ALA A 168 19.26 19.40 -1.45
CA ALA A 168 20.20 20.51 -1.51
C ALA A 168 20.56 21.09 -0.11
N ARG A 169 19.73 20.83 0.91
CA ARG A 169 19.94 21.34 2.28
C ARG A 169 20.91 20.51 3.11
N ASN A 170 21.53 19.50 2.50
CA ASN A 170 22.63 18.70 3.05
C ASN A 170 22.35 18.12 4.45
N LYS A 171 21.24 17.38 4.58
CA LYS A 171 21.05 16.50 5.74
C LYS A 171 21.71 15.16 5.43
N GLU A 172 22.67 14.74 6.24
CA GLU A 172 23.41 13.47 6.08
C GLU A 172 22.48 12.25 5.92
N THR A 173 21.28 12.32 6.50
CA THR A 173 20.24 11.29 6.43
C THR A 173 19.73 10.95 5.02
N PHE A 174 20.06 11.75 3.99
CA PHE A 174 19.67 11.47 2.61
C PHE A 174 20.74 10.73 1.80
N TRP A 175 21.97 10.62 2.31
CA TRP A 175 23.10 10.06 1.58
C TRP A 175 23.27 8.57 1.85
N ASN A 176 23.89 7.88 0.89
CA ASN A 176 24.10 6.43 0.88
C ASN A 176 22.81 5.59 0.78
N GLU A 177 21.68 6.24 0.48
CA GLU A 177 20.39 5.61 0.24
C GLU A 177 20.11 5.49 -1.26
N SER A 178 19.26 4.52 -1.64
CA SER A 178 18.84 4.31 -3.03
C SER A 178 17.57 5.09 -3.36
N TYR A 179 17.52 5.65 -4.56
CA TYR A 179 16.43 6.52 -5.02
C TYR A 179 16.01 6.16 -6.43
N ILE A 180 14.72 6.37 -6.70
CA ILE A 180 14.21 6.60 -8.06
C ILE A 180 14.24 8.10 -8.33
N LEU A 181 14.90 8.48 -9.41
CA LEU A 181 14.97 9.85 -9.92
C LEU A 181 14.19 9.90 -11.22
N VAL A 182 13.11 10.69 -11.21
CA VAL A 182 12.30 10.94 -12.39
C VAL A 182 12.84 12.20 -13.04
N CYS A 183 13.56 12.05 -14.15
CA CYS A 183 14.12 13.16 -14.91
C CYS A 183 13.18 13.58 -16.05
N ALA A 184 13.50 14.69 -16.70
CA ALA A 184 12.74 15.21 -17.83
C ALA A 184 12.66 14.28 -19.06
N ASP A 185 13.62 13.35 -19.18
CA ASP A 185 13.82 12.44 -20.31
C ASP A 185 13.80 10.94 -19.93
N ARG A 186 14.14 10.59 -18.68
CA ARG A 186 14.27 9.20 -18.22
C ARG A 186 13.93 9.02 -16.74
N ILE A 187 13.67 7.79 -16.32
CA ILE A 187 13.57 7.39 -14.91
C ILE A 187 14.74 6.47 -14.60
N ILE A 188 15.50 6.77 -13.55
CA ILE A 188 16.70 6.02 -13.17
C ILE A 188 16.68 5.63 -11.70
N CYS A 189 17.28 4.47 -11.39
CA CYS A 189 17.55 4.02 -10.03
C CYS A 189 19.03 4.23 -9.72
N LYS A 190 19.35 4.99 -8.65
CA LYS A 190 20.73 5.33 -8.26
C LYS A 190 20.86 5.43 -6.74
N ARG A 191 22.07 5.19 -6.23
CA ARG A 191 22.43 5.62 -4.87
C ARG A 191 22.86 7.08 -4.90
N LEU A 192 22.36 7.90 -3.97
CA LEU A 192 22.82 9.28 -3.84
C LEU A 192 23.93 9.36 -2.79
N THR A 193 25.09 9.91 -3.15
CA THR A 193 26.25 10.03 -2.24
C THR A 193 26.51 11.45 -1.76
N GLY A 194 25.82 12.43 -2.34
CA GLY A 194 25.93 13.82 -1.91
C GLY A 194 25.26 14.81 -2.89
N TYR A 195 25.56 16.09 -2.67
CA TYR A 195 25.11 17.20 -3.50
C TYR A 195 26.25 18.19 -3.73
N ASN A 196 26.55 18.46 -4.99
CA ASN A 196 27.48 19.50 -5.42
C ASN A 196 26.75 20.85 -5.45
N LYS A 197 27.09 21.75 -4.53
CA LYS A 197 26.45 23.07 -4.40
C LYS A 197 26.77 24.01 -5.56
N ASP A 198 28.01 23.99 -6.04
CA ASP A 198 28.48 24.91 -7.08
C ASP A 198 27.80 24.61 -8.42
N LYS A 199 27.68 23.32 -8.74
CA LYS A 199 27.01 22.86 -9.97
C LYS A 199 25.52 22.59 -9.79
N ARG A 200 24.99 22.73 -8.57
CA ARG A 200 23.61 22.38 -8.18
C ARG A 200 23.20 20.98 -8.63
N ALA A 201 24.06 19.99 -8.41
CA ALA A 201 23.90 18.64 -8.95
C ALA A 201 23.94 17.56 -7.85
N LEU A 202 23.14 16.51 -8.01
CA LEU A 202 23.18 15.30 -7.19
C LEU A 202 24.37 14.43 -7.61
N LEU A 203 25.07 13.85 -6.64
CA LEU A 203 26.11 12.86 -6.90
C LEU A 203 25.46 11.48 -6.96
N CYS A 204 25.39 10.90 -8.16
CA CYS A 204 24.74 9.63 -8.42
C CYS A 204 25.78 8.51 -8.55
N HIS A 205 25.60 7.47 -7.74
CA HIS A 205 26.45 6.30 -7.68
C HIS A 205 25.71 5.04 -8.15
N ASN A 206 26.44 4.18 -8.87
CA ASN A 206 25.99 2.84 -9.27
C ASN A 206 26.57 1.80 -8.32
N LEU A 207 25.73 0.87 -7.83
CA LEU A 207 26.25 -0.25 -7.03
C LEU A 207 27.03 -1.23 -7.90
N ASN A 208 26.59 -1.43 -9.14
CA ASN A 208 27.29 -2.28 -10.09
C ASN A 208 28.57 -1.58 -10.58
N THR A 209 29.71 -2.24 -10.38
CA THR A 209 31.05 -1.70 -10.67
C THR A 209 31.57 -2.04 -12.07
N SER A 210 30.75 -2.67 -12.93
CA SER A 210 31.13 -2.92 -14.32
C SER A 210 31.45 -1.61 -15.06
N PRO A 211 32.42 -1.59 -16.01
CA PRO A 211 32.93 -0.37 -16.63
C PRO A 211 31.90 0.54 -17.32
N GLU A 212 30.78 -0.03 -17.76
CA GLU A 212 29.66 0.68 -18.38
C GLU A 212 28.85 1.53 -17.38
N PHE A 213 28.97 1.29 -16.08
CA PHE A 213 28.25 2.00 -15.02
C PHE A 213 29.17 2.95 -14.27
N GLN A 214 29.33 4.15 -14.82
CA GLN A 214 30.13 5.20 -14.19
C GLN A 214 29.26 6.12 -13.35
N ASP A 215 29.80 6.54 -12.20
CA ASP A 215 29.21 7.58 -11.37
C ASP A 215 29.16 8.91 -12.14
N PHE A 216 28.14 9.72 -11.85
CA PHE A 216 27.93 10.97 -12.55
C PHE A 216 27.23 11.99 -11.67
N GLU A 217 27.32 13.25 -12.10
CA GLU A 217 26.56 14.36 -11.52
C GLU A 217 25.26 14.56 -12.30
N LEU A 218 24.14 14.69 -11.59
CA LEU A 218 22.83 14.96 -12.18
C LEU A 218 22.33 16.34 -11.76
N PRO A 219 22.18 17.31 -12.67
CA PRO A 219 21.62 18.62 -12.35
C PRO A 219 20.25 18.49 -11.67
N LEU A 220 20.06 19.18 -10.54
CA LEU A 220 18.80 19.11 -9.79
C LEU A 220 17.60 19.69 -10.58
N ASP A 221 17.89 20.56 -11.55
CA ASP A 221 16.88 21.17 -12.41
C ASP A 221 16.32 20.15 -13.43
N ASP A 222 17.09 19.11 -13.80
CA ASP A 222 16.64 18.03 -14.69
C ASP A 222 15.73 17.01 -13.96
N VAL A 223 15.74 17.04 -12.63
CA VAL A 223 14.95 16.14 -11.78
C VAL A 223 13.57 16.72 -11.55
N LEU A 224 12.54 16.00 -12.01
CA LEU A 224 11.14 16.35 -11.84
C LEU A 224 10.60 15.88 -10.48
N GLN A 225 10.89 14.64 -10.09
CA GLN A 225 10.50 14.06 -8.82
C GLN A 225 11.58 13.12 -8.29
N VAL A 226 11.62 12.95 -6.97
CA VAL A 226 12.55 12.06 -6.28
C VAL A 226 11.79 11.16 -5.33
N PHE A 227 12.09 9.86 -5.36
CA PHE A 227 11.52 8.90 -4.44
C PHE A 227 12.61 8.11 -3.73
N ARG A 228 12.67 8.17 -2.40
CA ARG A 228 13.59 7.36 -1.59
C ARG A 228 13.06 5.93 -1.53
N ILE A 229 13.87 4.96 -1.91
CA ILE A 229 13.50 3.55 -1.91
C ILE A 229 13.51 3.05 -0.48
N VAL A 230 12.38 2.50 -0.03
CA VAL A 230 12.20 1.96 1.31
C VAL A 230 12.01 0.44 1.32
N LYS A 231 11.63 -0.14 0.18
CA LYS A 231 11.47 -1.58 0.03
C LYS A 231 11.62 -1.99 -1.42
N LYS A 232 12.04 -3.24 -1.66
CA LYS A 232 12.13 -3.86 -2.98
C LYS A 232 11.50 -5.25 -2.97
N GLN A 233 11.01 -5.68 -4.12
CA GLN A 233 10.55 -7.03 -4.44
C GLN A 233 11.25 -7.46 -5.73
N LEU A 234 11.79 -8.67 -5.73
CA LEU A 234 12.48 -9.29 -6.86
C LEU A 234 11.50 -10.17 -7.65
#